data_AF-A0A1T5FTC7-F1
#
_entry.id   AF-A0A1T5FTC7-F1
#
_cell.length_a   1.000
_cell.length_b   1.000
_cell.length_c   1.000
_cell.angle_alpha   90.00
_cell.angle_beta   90.00
_cell.angle_gamma   90.00
#
_symmetry.space_group_name_H-M   'P 1'
#
loop_
_entity.id
_entity.type
_entity.pdbx_description
1 polymer ?
#
loop_
_entity_poly.entity_id
_entity_poly.type
_entity_poly.pdbx_seq_one_letter_code
_entity_poly.pdbx_strand_id
1 'polypeptide(L)'
;SQFTSSVFIEALKKHEVKISMDGKGRALDNIYIERFWGSLKREKIYLNPPNGGVDLYRQVKDYVCFYNTERRHKSIGRITPDERFYQIIKNVS
;
A
#
# COMPACT_ATOMS: atom_id res chain seq x y z
N SER A 1 6.43 9.14 -18.63
CA SER A 1 5.59 8.63 -17.51
C SER A 1 6.15 9.15 -16.21
N GLN A 2 5.33 9.41 -15.19
CA GLN A 2 5.78 9.90 -13.87
C GLN A 2 6.84 8.99 -13.25
N PHE A 3 6.63 7.66 -13.31
CA PHE A 3 7.52 6.64 -12.74
C PHE A 3 8.80 6.36 -13.56
N THR A 4 8.89 6.88 -14.78
CA THR A 4 10.08 6.77 -15.63
C THR A 4 10.78 8.13 -15.84
N SER A 5 10.32 9.17 -15.12
CA SER A 5 10.95 10.49 -15.21
C SER A 5 12.34 10.46 -14.56
N SER A 6 13.26 11.25 -15.11
CA SER A 6 14.62 11.39 -14.57
C SER A 6 14.59 11.82 -13.10
N VAL A 7 13.76 12.81 -12.79
CA VAL A 7 13.55 13.32 -11.42
C VAL A 7 13.17 12.20 -10.44
N PHE A 8 12.25 11.31 -10.84
CA PHE A 8 11.83 10.18 -10.00
C PHE A 8 12.94 9.13 -9.85
N ILE A 9 13.60 8.76 -10.94
CA ILE A 9 14.67 7.74 -10.93
C ILE A 9 15.88 8.22 -10.11
N GLU A 10 16.29 9.48 -10.26
CA GLU A 10 17.40 10.07 -9.51
C GLU A 10 17.12 10.11 -8.02
N ALA A 11 15.89 10.49 -7.63
CA ALA A 11 15.48 10.48 -6.23
C ALA A 11 15.57 9.06 -5.60
N LEU A 12 15.14 8.03 -6.33
CA LEU A 12 15.22 6.64 -5.86
C LEU A 12 16.67 6.15 -5.76
N LYS A 13 17.50 6.44 -6.78
CA LYS A 13 18.93 6.10 -6.76
C LYS A 13 19.66 6.77 -5.59
N LYS A 14 19.35 8.03 -5.30
CA LYS A 14 19.94 8.78 -4.17
C LYS A 14 19.66 8.12 -2.81
N HIS A 15 18.52 7.45 -2.67
CA HIS A 15 18.13 6.74 -1.44
C HIS A 15 18.39 5.22 -1.53
N GLU A 16 19.19 4.78 -2.50
CA GLU A 16 19.55 3.36 -2.70
C GLU A 16 18.34 2.44 -2.85
N VAL A 17 17.21 2.98 -3.33
CA VAL A 17 15.99 2.21 -3.54
C VAL A 17 16.12 1.41 -4.84
N LYS A 18 16.04 0.08 -4.74
CA LYS A 18 16.03 -0.80 -5.90
C LYS A 18 14.78 -0.58 -6.74
N ILE A 19 14.99 -0.23 -8.01
CA ILE A 19 13.91 0.03 -8.97
C ILE A 19 13.61 -1.26 -9.73
N SER A 20 12.39 -1.80 -9.61
CA SER A 20 11.91 -2.96 -10.39
C SER A 20 10.83 -2.53 -11.39
N MET A 21 11.25 -2.14 -12.60
CA MET A 21 10.32 -1.75 -13.68
C MET A 21 10.06 -2.83 -14.74
N ASP A 22 10.81 -3.94 -14.73
CA ASP A 22 10.79 -4.93 -15.81
C ASP A 22 9.66 -5.99 -15.69
N GLY A 23 9.23 -6.56 -16.82
CA GLY A 23 7.90 -7.16 -17.02
C GLY A 23 7.67 -8.59 -16.52
N LYS A 24 8.71 -9.41 -16.30
CA LYS A 24 8.55 -10.80 -15.83
C LYS A 24 8.52 -10.87 -14.30
N GLY A 25 7.33 -10.82 -13.72
CA GLY A 25 7.11 -11.00 -12.26
C GLY A 25 6.12 -10.00 -11.63
N ARG A 26 5.90 -8.84 -12.28
CA ARG A 26 5.07 -7.75 -11.74
C ARG A 26 3.62 -8.10 -11.42
N ALA A 27 3.01 -9.07 -12.10
CA ALA A 27 1.65 -9.48 -11.78
C ALA A 27 1.53 -9.98 -10.32
N LEU A 28 2.57 -10.64 -9.81
CA LEU A 28 2.62 -11.09 -8.42
C LEU A 28 3.00 -9.96 -7.46
N ASP A 29 3.86 -9.03 -7.87
CA ASP A 29 4.22 -7.88 -7.03
C ASP A 29 3.03 -6.92 -6.87
N ASN A 30 2.29 -6.70 -7.94
CA ASN A 30 1.13 -5.80 -7.95
C ASN A 30 -0.12 -6.41 -7.31
N ILE A 31 -0.21 -7.74 -7.18
CA ILE A 31 -1.43 -8.39 -6.67
C ILE A 31 -1.82 -7.90 -5.27
N TYR A 32 -0.82 -7.57 -4.44
CA TYR A 32 -1.05 -7.13 -3.07
C TYR A 32 -1.63 -5.71 -3.05
N ILE A 33 -1.05 -4.80 -3.82
CA ILE A 33 -1.52 -3.41 -3.88
C ILE A 33 -2.87 -3.32 -4.59
N GLU A 34 -3.11 -4.13 -5.62
CA GLU A 34 -4.41 -4.22 -6.29
C GLU A 34 -5.50 -4.74 -5.34
N ARG A 35 -5.20 -5.78 -4.54
CA ARG A 35 -6.12 -6.29 -3.52
C ARG A 35 -6.42 -5.26 -2.45
N PHE A 36 -5.42 -4.51 -2.01
CA PHE A 36 -5.60 -3.40 -1.07
C PHE A 36 -6.58 -2.35 -1.64
N TRP A 37 -6.32 -1.85 -2.85
CA TRP A 37 -7.18 -0.84 -3.47
C TRP A 37 -8.59 -1.35 -3.75
N GLY A 38 -8.73 -2.62 -4.15
CA GLY A 38 -10.03 -3.25 -4.34
C GLY A 38 -10.83 -3.35 -3.04
N SER A 39 -10.17 -3.59 -1.92
CA SER A 39 -10.80 -3.61 -0.60
C SER A 39 -11.22 -2.21 -0.16
N LEU A 40 -10.32 -1.22 -0.24
CA LEU A 40 -10.59 0.18 0.09
C LEU A 40 -11.80 0.73 -0.68
N LYS A 41 -11.82 0.52 -1.99
CA LYS A 41 -12.90 1.03 -2.85
C LYS A 41 -14.23 0.42 -2.45
N ARG A 42 -14.30 -0.91 -2.31
CA ARG A 42 -15.54 -1.64 -2.00
C ARG A 42 -16.05 -1.38 -0.58
N GLU A 43 -15.16 -1.35 0.39
CA GLU A 43 -15.54 -1.33 1.81
C GLU A 43 -15.70 0.08 2.38
N LYS A 44 -15.12 1.11 1.73
CA LYS A 44 -15.21 2.49 2.21
C LYS A 44 -15.81 3.43 1.17
N ILE A 45 -15.17 3.56 0.00
CA ILE A 45 -15.49 4.64 -0.95
C ILE A 45 -16.82 4.43 -1.66
N TYR A 46 -17.13 3.21 -2.08
CA TYR A 46 -18.39 2.92 -2.78
C TYR A 46 -19.60 2.97 -1.84
N LEU A 47 -19.40 2.68 -0.55
CA LEU A 47 -20.44 2.82 0.47
C LEU A 47 -20.63 4.27 0.92
N ASN A 48 -19.60 5.11 0.78
CA ASN A 48 -19.60 6.50 1.22
C ASN A 48 -18.98 7.40 0.13
N PRO A 49 -19.70 7.68 -0.97
CA PRO A 49 -19.17 8.49 -2.06
C PRO A 49 -18.65 9.84 -1.55
N PRO A 50 -17.39 10.20 -1.82
CA PRO A 50 -16.75 11.36 -1.20
C PRO A 50 -17.29 12.68 -1.77
N ASN A 51 -17.47 13.66 -0.88
CA ASN A 51 -17.85 15.02 -1.28
C ASN A 51 -16.59 15.87 -1.57
N GLY A 52 -15.90 15.53 -2.66
CA GLY A 52 -14.69 16.22 -3.12
C GLY A 52 -13.38 15.64 -2.58
N GLY A 53 -12.27 16.28 -2.98
CA GLY A 53 -10.92 15.73 -2.75
C GLY A 53 -10.50 15.66 -1.28
N VAL A 54 -10.88 16.65 -0.47
CA VAL A 54 -10.54 16.67 0.97
C VAL A 54 -11.24 15.53 1.70
N ASP A 55 -12.51 15.26 1.37
CA ASP A 55 -13.26 14.17 1.96
C ASP A 55 -12.70 12.80 1.52
N LEU A 56 -12.42 12.62 0.23
CA LEU A 56 -11.76 11.42 -0.28
C LEU A 56 -10.42 11.17 0.44
N TYR A 57 -9.60 12.21 0.62
CA TYR A 57 -8.33 12.09 1.33
C TYR A 57 -8.52 11.58 2.77
N ARG A 58 -9.49 12.14 3.50
CA ARG A 58 -9.81 11.70 4.87
C ARG A 58 -10.26 10.24 4.88
N GLN A 59 -11.19 9.88 4.00
CA GLN A 59 -11.68 8.50 3.91
C GLN A 59 -10.57 7.49 3.59
N VAL A 60 -9.66 7.83 2.68
CA VAL A 60 -8.49 7.01 2.36
C VAL A 60 -7.56 6.91 3.56
N LYS A 61 -7.25 8.02 4.23
CA LYS A 61 -6.39 8.05 5.42
C LYS A 61 -6.94 7.18 6.54
N ASP A 62 -8.23 7.32 6.85
CA ASP A 62 -8.90 6.56 7.90
C ASP A 62 -8.90 5.06 7.58
N TYR A 63 -9.16 4.72 6.31
CA TYR A 63 -9.14 3.32 5.89
C TYR A 63 -7.74 2.71 5.93
N VAL A 64 -6.70 3.46 5.52
CA VAL A 64 -5.30 3.01 5.63
C VAL A 64 -4.93 2.76 7.08
N CYS A 65 -5.31 3.65 7.99
CA CYS A 65 -5.10 3.48 9.43
C CYS A 65 -5.74 2.17 9.91
N PHE A 66 -7.06 2.02 9.71
CA PHE A 66 -7.81 0.80 10.05
C PHE A 66 -7.18 -0.46 9.44
N TYR A 67 -6.82 -0.43 8.15
CA TYR A 67 -6.25 -1.57 7.45
C TYR A 67 -4.94 -2.04 8.10
N ASN A 68 -4.11 -1.10 8.52
CA ASN A 68 -2.79 -1.38 9.08
C ASN A 68 -2.81 -1.73 10.58
N THR A 69 -3.70 -1.11 11.37
CA THR A 69 -3.68 -1.22 12.83
C THR A 69 -4.76 -2.13 13.41
N GLU A 70 -5.83 -2.42 12.66
CA GLU A 70 -6.99 -3.15 13.20
C GLU A 70 -7.38 -4.37 12.35
N ARG A 71 -7.25 -4.27 11.02
CA ARG A 71 -7.67 -5.35 10.12
C ARG A 71 -6.75 -6.56 10.20
N ARG A 72 -7.27 -7.67 10.69
CA ARG A 72 -6.56 -8.96 10.73
C ARG A 72 -6.66 -9.71 9.39
N HIS A 73 -5.55 -10.25 8.91
CA HIS A 73 -5.48 -10.95 7.64
C HIS A 73 -5.11 -12.43 7.82
N LYS A 74 -5.94 -13.34 7.28
CA LYS A 74 -5.68 -14.79 7.34
C LYS A 74 -4.32 -15.16 6.73
N SER A 75 -3.92 -14.50 5.64
CA SER A 75 -2.67 -14.77 4.92
C SER A 75 -1.40 -14.48 5.71
N ILE A 76 -1.48 -13.70 6.79
CA ILE A 76 -0.33 -13.38 7.66
C ILE A 76 -0.51 -13.91 9.08
N GLY A 77 -1.36 -14.93 9.28
CA GLY A 77 -1.55 -15.54 10.60
C GLY A 77 -2.60 -14.85 11.47
N ARG A 78 -3.57 -14.15 10.87
CA ARG A 78 -4.64 -13.41 11.56
C ARG A 78 -4.13 -12.29 12.48
N ILE A 79 -2.98 -11.72 12.17
CA ILE A 79 -2.49 -10.46 12.76
C ILE A 79 -2.73 -9.30 11.78
N THR A 80 -2.48 -8.08 12.25
CA THR A 80 -2.54 -6.85 11.46
C THR A 80 -1.27 -6.67 10.63
N PRO A 81 -1.33 -5.89 9.53
CA PRO A 81 -0.13 -5.56 8.75
C PRO A 81 0.97 -4.91 9.58
N ASP A 82 0.62 -4.00 10.50
CA ASP A 82 1.60 -3.34 11.37
C ASP A 82 2.29 -4.34 12.30
N GLU A 83 1.53 -5.21 12.97
CA GLU A 83 2.12 -6.27 13.82
C GLU A 83 3.10 -7.12 13.01
N ARG A 84 2.72 -7.53 11.79
CA ARG A 84 3.59 -8.32 10.93
C ARG A 84 4.85 -7.56 10.54
N PHE A 85 4.73 -6.29 10.17
CA PHE A 85 5.84 -5.44 9.75
C PHE A 85 6.85 -5.22 10.90
N TYR A 86 6.36 -4.83 12.08
CA TYR A 86 7.24 -4.61 13.24
C TYR A 86 7.87 -5.90 13.77
N GLN A 87 7.20 -7.05 13.65
CA GLN A 87 7.84 -8.35 13.94
C GLN A 87 9.00 -8.64 12.98
N ILE A 88 8.84 -8.37 11.68
CA ILE A 88 9.91 -8.58 10.69
C ILE A 88 11.09 -7.67 11.00
N ILE A 89 10.86 -6.38 11.27
CA ILE A 89 11.95 -5.44 11.59
C ILE A 89 12.71 -5.89 12.84
N LYS A 90 12.01 -6.27 13.91
CA LYS A 90 12.64 -6.74 15.16
C LYS A 90 13.48 -8.00 14.99
N ASN A 91 13.17 -8.83 14.00
CA ASN A 91 13.91 -10.07 13.72
C ASN A 91 15.13 -9.85 12.80
N VAL A 92 15.23 -8.67 12.18
CA VAL A 92 16.33 -8.30 11.27
C VAL A 92 17.35 -7.38 11.97
N SER A 93 16.93 -6.69 13.04
CA SER A 93 17.78 -5.93 13.98
C SER A 93 18.42 -6.83 15.04
#